data_AF-A0A3C1CKX1-F1
#
_entry.id   AF-A0A3C1CKX1-F1
#
_cell.length_a   1.000
_cell.length_b   1.000
_cell.length_c   1.000
_cell.angle_alpha   90.00
_cell.angle_beta   90.00
_cell.angle_gamma   90.00
#
_symmetry.space_group_name_H-M   'P 1'
#
loop_
_entity.id
_entity.type
_entity.pdbx_description
1 polymer ?
#
loop_
_entity_poly.entity_id
_entity_poly.type
_entity_poly.pdbx_seq_one_letter_code
_entity_poly.pdbx_strand_id
1 'polypeptide(L)'
;MAVVTTRQLLEAGMHFGHQTRRWNPKMRRFILGERNGIYIIDLNETLKGIESAYQFVRDLVARGGVLLFVGTKKQTQGPIATYAQACGMPYVNERWLGGMLTNFATISSRTGKLREYEAMERAGDFEAM
;
A
#
# COMPACT_ATOMS: atom_id res chain seq x y z
N MET A 1 15.66 -0.09 -16.74
CA MET A 1 16.23 1.06 -16.00
C MET A 1 15.88 0.86 -14.54
N ALA A 2 16.86 0.92 -13.64
CA ALA A 2 16.59 0.92 -12.21
C ALA A 2 15.87 2.23 -11.84
N VAL A 3 14.64 2.12 -11.33
CA VAL A 3 13.79 3.28 -10.98
C VAL A 3 14.39 4.09 -9.82
N VAL A 4 15.23 3.45 -9.00
CA VAL A 4 15.91 4.05 -7.84
C VAL A 4 17.33 3.49 -7.70
N THR A 5 18.24 4.26 -7.11
CA THR A 5 19.62 3.87 -6.83
C THR A 5 19.81 3.44 -5.36
N THR A 6 20.83 2.62 -5.07
CA THR A 6 21.19 2.24 -3.69
C THR A 6 21.42 3.46 -2.81
N ARG A 7 22.04 4.52 -3.38
CA ARG A 7 22.32 5.77 -2.67
C ARG A 7 21.03 6.46 -2.21
N GLN A 8 20.03 6.58 -3.08
CA GLN A 8 18.74 7.17 -2.73
C GLN A 8 18.03 6.37 -1.63
N LEU A 9 18.07 5.04 -1.70
CA LEU A 9 17.50 4.18 -0.66
C LEU A 9 18.22 4.33 0.69
N LEU A 10 19.54 4.49 0.65
CA LEU A 10 20.36 4.72 1.83
C LEU A 10 20.04 6.07 2.47
N GLU A 11 20.02 7.14 1.69
CA GLU A 11 19.70 8.52 2.12
C GLU A 11 18.25 8.62 2.66
N ALA A 12 17.31 7.88 2.07
CA ALA A 12 15.93 7.78 2.56
C ALA A 12 15.78 6.90 3.83
N GLY A 13 16.85 6.27 4.31
CA GLY A 13 16.82 5.43 5.51
C GLY A 13 16.11 4.08 5.33
N MET A 14 15.96 3.59 4.10
CA MET A 14 15.23 2.34 3.81
C MET A 14 15.95 1.07 4.30
N HIS A 15 17.22 1.20 4.69
CA HIS A 15 18.04 0.12 5.23
C HIS A 15 17.75 -0.18 6.71
N PHE A 16 17.00 0.69 7.41
CA PHE A 16 16.66 0.47 8.82
C PHE A 16 15.48 -0.49 8.97
N GLY A 17 15.72 -1.61 9.65
CA GLY A 17 14.70 -2.55 10.06
C GLY A 17 14.15 -2.28 11.47
N HIS A 18 13.67 -3.35 12.11
CA HIS A 18 13.19 -3.32 13.49
C HIS A 18 14.25 -3.80 14.48
N GLN A 19 13.93 -3.67 15.77
CA GLN A 19 14.74 -4.21 16.87
C GLN A 19 14.90 -5.73 16.72
N THR A 20 16.05 -6.27 17.13
CA THR A 20 16.39 -7.70 16.97
C THR A 20 15.41 -8.66 17.64
N ARG A 21 14.77 -8.23 18.73
CA ARG A 21 13.70 -8.98 19.41
C ARG A 21 12.36 -9.05 18.64
N ARG A 22 12.15 -8.20 17.63
CA ARG A 22 10.91 -8.12 16.83
C ARG A 22 11.20 -8.48 15.39
N TRP A 23 11.67 -9.71 15.16
CA TRP A 23 12.02 -10.19 13.81
C TRP A 23 11.36 -11.51 13.49
N ASN A 24 11.24 -11.78 12.20
CA ASN A 24 10.75 -13.04 11.67
C ASN A 24 11.94 -13.83 11.10
N PRO A 25 12.21 -15.08 11.53
CA PRO A 25 13.33 -15.88 11.04
C PRO A 25 13.37 -16.05 9.51
N LYS A 26 12.22 -16.01 8.83
CA LYS A 26 12.14 -16.08 7.36
C LYS A 26 12.80 -14.88 6.67
N MET A 27 12.98 -13.76 7.39
CA MET A 27 13.63 -12.55 6.88
C MET A 27 15.16 -12.64 6.85
N ARG A 28 15.77 -13.71 7.39
CA ARG A 28 17.23 -13.87 7.46
C ARG A 28 17.96 -13.60 6.15
N ARG A 29 17.38 -14.00 5.02
CA ARG A 29 17.95 -13.81 3.67
C ARG A 29 17.99 -12.35 3.19
N PHE A 30 17.20 -11.47 3.80
CA PHE A 30 17.09 -10.05 3.46
C PHE A 30 17.80 -9.14 4.47
N ILE A 31 18.39 -9.71 5.51
CA ILE A 31 19.08 -8.97 6.58
C ILE A 31 20.58 -9.02 6.29
N LEU A 32 21.18 -7.86 6.09
CA LEU A 32 22.62 -7.70 5.92
C LEU A 32 23.38 -7.92 7.24
N GLY A 33 22.81 -7.44 8.35
CA GLY A 33 23.43 -7.53 9.67
C GLY A 33 22.64 -6.79 10.73
N GLU A 34 23.27 -6.51 11.87
CA GLU A 34 22.71 -5.75 12.99
C GLU A 34 23.68 -4.64 13.38
N ARG A 35 23.13 -3.47 13.75
CA ARG A 35 23.88 -2.41 14.43
C ARG A 35 23.04 -1.82 15.55
N ASN A 36 23.61 -1.76 16.77
CA ASN A 36 22.98 -1.19 17.95
C ASN A 36 21.56 -1.77 18.24
N GLY A 37 21.38 -3.09 18.10
CA GLY A 37 20.09 -3.72 18.37
C GLY A 37 19.06 -3.59 17.24
N ILE A 38 19.39 -2.98 16.10
CA ILE A 38 18.52 -2.80 14.94
C ILE A 38 19.04 -3.61 13.76
N TYR A 39 18.17 -4.39 13.12
CA TYR A 39 18.52 -5.10 11.89
C TYR A 39 18.68 -4.12 10.72
N ILE A 40 19.73 -4.34 9.92
CA ILE A 40 19.99 -3.63 8.68
C ILE A 40 19.52 -4.50 7.52
N ILE A 41 18.67 -3.95 6.66
CA ILE A 41 18.13 -4.61 5.47
C ILE A 41 19.14 -4.51 4.33
N ASP A 42 19.32 -5.59 3.58
CA ASP A 42 20.16 -5.60 2.39
C ASP A 42 19.49 -4.83 1.24
N LEU A 43 20.09 -3.68 0.87
CA LEU A 43 19.59 -2.85 -0.22
C LEU A 43 19.80 -3.47 -1.60
N ASN A 44 20.78 -4.37 -1.78
CA ASN A 44 20.97 -5.07 -3.06
C ASN A 44 19.81 -6.04 -3.32
N GLU A 45 19.38 -6.78 -2.30
CA GLU A 45 18.19 -7.64 -2.38
C GLU A 45 16.92 -6.80 -2.57
N THR A 46 16.84 -5.63 -1.93
CA THR A 46 15.74 -4.69 -2.11
C THR A 46 15.65 -4.21 -3.57
N LEU A 47 16.77 -3.87 -4.21
CA LEU A 47 16.79 -3.45 -5.61
C LEU A 47 16.31 -4.54 -6.57
N LYS A 48 16.76 -5.79 -6.38
CA LYS A 48 16.27 -6.94 -7.16
C LYS A 48 14.76 -7.14 -6.99
N GLY A 49 14.26 -6.97 -5.76
CA GLY A 49 12.84 -7.04 -5.44
C GLY A 49 12.03 -5.94 -6.13
N ILE A 50 12.53 -4.70 -6.11
CA ILE A 50 11.90 -3.55 -6.78
C ILE A 50 11.83 -3.80 -8.30
N GLU A 51 12.90 -4.27 -8.92
CA GLU A 51 12.91 -4.55 -10.36
C GLU A 51 11.87 -5.61 -10.73
N SER A 52 11.82 -6.72 -9.98
CA SER A 52 10.83 -7.78 -10.20
C SER A 52 9.39 -7.29 -10.01
N ALA A 53 9.14 -6.53 -8.94
CA ALA A 53 7.81 -5.97 -8.65
C ALA A 53 7.38 -4.96 -9.71
N TYR A 54 8.31 -4.12 -10.18
CA TYR A 54 8.05 -3.12 -11.22
C TYR A 54 7.63 -3.78 -12.53
N GLN A 55 8.34 -4.83 -12.96
CA GLN A 55 8.00 -5.59 -14.16
C GLN A 55 6.60 -6.20 -14.05
N PHE A 56 6.29 -6.85 -12.93
CA PHE A 56 4.97 -7.43 -12.69
C PHE A 56 3.86 -6.38 -12.74
N VAL A 57 4.03 -5.26 -12.04
CA VAL A 57 3.06 -4.16 -11.97
C VAL A 57 2.81 -3.57 -13.35
N ARG A 58 3.88 -3.28 -14.11
CA ARG A 58 3.79 -2.77 -15.48
C ARG A 58 2.98 -3.72 -16.36
N ASP A 59 3.31 -5.01 -16.33
CA ASP A 59 2.68 -6.00 -17.20
C ASP A 59 1.22 -6.26 -16.80
N LEU A 60 0.89 -6.19 -15.51
CA LEU A 60 -0.48 -6.29 -15.01
C LEU A 60 -1.35 -5.13 -15.53
N VAL A 61 -0.86 -3.89 -15.38
CA VAL A 61 -1.59 -2.70 -15.81
C VAL A 61 -1.71 -2.63 -17.33
N ALA A 62 -0.68 -3.06 -18.07
CA ALA A 62 -0.74 -3.15 -19.53
C ALA A 62 -1.85 -4.09 -20.05
N ARG A 63 -2.27 -5.07 -19.24
CA ARG A 63 -3.39 -5.98 -19.53
C ARG A 63 -4.73 -5.49 -18.97
N GLY A 64 -4.82 -4.26 -18.48
CA GLY A 64 -6.03 -3.70 -17.87
C GLY A 64 -6.29 -4.18 -16.44
N GLY A 65 -5.28 -4.72 -15.77
CA GLY A 65 -5.39 -5.14 -14.37
C GLY A 65 -5.52 -3.97 -13.40
N VAL A 66 -6.23 -4.20 -12.30
CA VAL A 66 -6.46 -3.21 -11.24
C VAL A 66 -5.52 -3.48 -10.05
N LEU A 67 -4.92 -2.43 -9.51
CA LEU A 67 -4.08 -2.46 -8.32
C LEU A 67 -4.82 -1.84 -7.14
N LEU A 68 -4.95 -2.58 -6.04
CA LEU A 68 -5.48 -2.04 -4.79
C LEU A 68 -4.32 -1.60 -3.88
N PHE A 69 -4.25 -0.30 -3.61
CA PHE A 69 -3.27 0.26 -2.67
C PHE A 69 -3.80 0.16 -1.24
N VAL A 70 -2.98 -0.31 -0.29
CA VAL A 70 -3.41 -0.46 1.10
C VAL A 70 -2.32 0.06 2.04
N GLY A 71 -2.68 0.98 2.93
CA GLY A 71 -1.78 1.47 3.97
C GLY A 71 -2.51 2.20 5.07
N THR A 72 -2.68 1.55 6.22
CA THR A 72 -3.49 2.02 7.36
C THR A 72 -2.67 2.71 8.45
N LYS A 73 -1.35 2.72 8.33
CA LYS A 73 -0.45 3.34 9.31
C LYS A 73 -0.48 4.86 9.10
N LYS A 74 -0.48 5.65 10.18
CA LYS A 74 -0.50 7.13 10.11
C LYS A 74 0.52 7.71 9.11
N GLN A 75 1.74 7.17 9.07
CA GLN A 75 2.79 7.63 8.14
C GLN A 75 2.51 7.28 6.67
N THR A 76 1.67 6.27 6.39
CA THR A 76 1.38 5.80 5.04
C THR A 76 0.04 6.29 4.49
N GLN A 77 -0.88 6.79 5.34
CA GLN A 77 -2.23 7.13 4.90
C GLN A 77 -2.24 8.20 3.79
N GLY A 78 -1.47 9.27 3.98
CA GLY A 78 -1.33 10.36 3.00
C GLY A 78 -0.69 9.87 1.69
N PRO A 79 0.54 9.32 1.74
CA PRO A 79 1.23 8.85 0.53
C PRO A 79 0.42 7.85 -0.29
N ILE A 80 -0.25 6.88 0.35
CA ILE A 80 -1.06 5.88 -0.36
C ILE A 80 -2.22 6.53 -1.10
N ALA A 81 -2.96 7.44 -0.46
CA ALA A 81 -4.05 8.15 -1.11
C ALA A 81 -3.56 8.99 -2.28
N THR A 82 -2.49 9.78 -2.09
CA THR A 82 -1.93 10.66 -3.13
C THR A 82 -1.52 9.89 -4.37
N TYR A 83 -0.73 8.82 -4.23
CA TYR A 83 -0.22 8.08 -5.39
C TYR A 83 -1.28 7.20 -6.04
N ALA A 84 -2.22 6.64 -5.27
CA ALA A 84 -3.33 5.88 -5.86
C ALA A 84 -4.25 6.77 -6.69
N GLN A 85 -4.58 7.97 -6.19
CA GLN A 85 -5.36 8.97 -6.93
C GLN A 85 -4.62 9.42 -8.21
N ALA A 86 -3.31 9.71 -8.12
CA ALA A 86 -2.52 10.11 -9.28
C ALA A 86 -2.50 9.04 -10.39
N CYS A 87 -2.55 7.76 -10.01
CA CYS A 87 -2.58 6.63 -10.94
C CYS A 87 -4.01 6.16 -11.29
N GLY A 88 -5.06 6.78 -10.75
CA GLY A 88 -6.46 6.39 -10.98
C GLY A 88 -6.83 5.00 -10.43
N MET A 89 -6.14 4.53 -9.39
CA MET A 89 -6.31 3.18 -8.82
C MET A 89 -7.05 3.22 -7.47
N PRO A 90 -7.79 2.16 -7.10
CA PRO A 90 -8.48 2.09 -5.81
C PRO A 90 -7.49 1.99 -4.64
N TYR A 91 -7.86 2.54 -3.49
CA TYR A 91 -7.03 2.51 -2.28
C TYR A 91 -7.84 2.40 -0.98
N VAL A 92 -7.16 1.90 0.06
CA VAL A 92 -7.60 1.90 1.46
C VAL A 92 -6.48 2.47 2.32
N ASN A 93 -6.65 3.71 2.76
CA ASN A 93 -5.69 4.41 3.62
C ASN A 93 -6.16 4.54 5.09
N GLU A 94 -7.42 4.25 5.38
CA GLU A 94 -7.98 4.27 6.73
C GLU A 94 -7.96 2.87 7.36
N ARG A 95 -9.13 2.26 7.56
CA ARG A 95 -9.28 0.94 8.17
C ARG A 95 -9.59 -0.11 7.11
N TRP A 96 -8.84 -1.21 7.13
CA TRP A 96 -9.21 -2.41 6.39
C TRP A 96 -10.36 -3.13 7.08
N LEU A 97 -11.52 -3.19 6.44
CA LEU A 97 -12.67 -3.93 6.94
C LEU A 97 -12.51 -5.41 6.58
N GLY A 98 -12.76 -6.28 7.56
CA GLY A 98 -12.81 -7.72 7.31
C GLY A 98 -13.82 -8.04 6.21
N GLY A 99 -13.43 -8.86 5.24
CA GLY A 99 -14.29 -9.20 4.10
C GLY A 99 -14.19 -8.28 2.89
N MET A 100 -13.33 -7.24 2.89
CA MET A 100 -13.15 -6.34 1.74
C MET A 100 -12.89 -7.05 0.41
N LEU A 101 -12.18 -8.19 0.43
CA LEU A 101 -11.95 -9.02 -0.75
C LEU A 101 -12.78 -10.31 -0.72
N THR A 102 -12.90 -10.95 0.43
CA THR A 102 -13.51 -12.28 0.56
C THR A 102 -15.04 -12.27 0.67
N ASN A 103 -15.64 -11.15 1.11
CA ASN A 103 -17.08 -10.94 1.16
C ASN A 103 -17.44 -9.63 0.41
N PHE A 104 -16.96 -9.53 -0.82
CA PHE A 104 -17.11 -8.32 -1.62
C PHE A 104 -18.58 -7.98 -1.92
N ALA A 105 -19.46 -8.97 -2.09
CA ALA A 105 -20.90 -8.75 -2.32
C ALA A 105 -21.54 -7.92 -1.18
N THR A 106 -21.22 -8.24 0.07
CA THR A 106 -21.73 -7.48 1.22
C THR A 106 -21.07 -6.11 1.33
N ILE A 107 -19.75 -6.04 1.13
CA ILE A 107 -19.01 -4.78 1.26
C ILE A 107 -19.41 -3.77 0.17
N SER A 108 -19.54 -4.22 -1.08
CA SER A 108 -19.97 -3.37 -2.21
C SER A 108 -21.37 -2.82 -2.02
N SER A 109 -22.28 -3.54 -1.35
CA SER A 109 -23.61 -3.01 -1.00
C SER A 109 -23.54 -1.74 -0.15
N ARG A 110 -22.50 -1.58 0.70
CA ARG A 110 -22.31 -0.38 1.52
C ARG A 110 -21.85 0.81 0.69
N THR A 111 -21.00 0.58 -0.31
CA THR A 111 -20.63 1.61 -1.30
C THR A 111 -21.84 2.02 -2.16
N GLY A 112 -22.73 1.07 -2.48
CA GLY A 112 -24.01 1.37 -3.12
C GLY A 112 -24.87 2.32 -2.27
N LYS A 113 -25.06 2.00 -0.99
CA LYS A 113 -25.79 2.85 -0.04
C LYS A 113 -25.18 4.24 0.13
N LEU A 114 -23.85 4.35 0.12
CA LEU A 114 -23.18 5.65 0.17
C LEU A 114 -23.59 6.52 -1.03
N ARG A 115 -23.60 5.95 -2.24
CA ARG A 115 -24.02 6.67 -3.45
C ARG A 115 -25.50 7.05 -3.42
N GLU A 116 -26.35 6.20 -2.84
CA GLU A 116 -27.76 6.52 -2.61
C GLU A 116 -27.89 7.74 -1.68
N TYR A 117 -27.18 7.77 -0.56
CA TYR A 117 -27.18 8.92 0.35
C TYR A 117 -26.63 10.20 -0.29
N GLU A 118 -25.53 10.11 -1.05
CA GLU A 118 -24.99 11.25 -1.82
C GLU A 118 -25.98 11.76 -2.90
N ALA A 119 -26.87 10.90 -3.40
CA ALA A 119 -27.92 11.31 -4.35
C ALA A 119 -29.08 12.01 -3.64
N MET A 120 -29.55 11.46 -2.50
CA MET A 120 -30.60 12.07 -1.66
C MET A 120 -30.18 13.45 -1.14
N GLU A 121 -28.92 13.59 -0.73
CA GLU A 121 -28.36 14.87 -0.27
C GLU A 121 -28.39 15.93 -1.37
N ARG A 122 -27.97 15.58 -2.59
CA ARG A 122 -28.04 16.48 -3.74
C ARG A 122 -29.46 16.84 -4.16
N ALA A 123 -30.43 15.96 -3.89
CA ALA A 123 -31.85 16.18 -4.18
C ALA A 123 -32.55 17.06 -3.12
N GLY A 124 -31.93 17.29 -1.96
CA GLY A 124 -32.54 18.01 -0.84
C GLY A 124 -33.49 17.16 0.02
N ASP A 125 -33.52 15.84 -0.20
CA ASP A 125 -34.45 14.93 0.49
C ASP A 125 -34.22 14.87 2.01
N PHE A 126 -33.00 15.18 2.47
CA PHE A 126 -32.69 15.23 3.90
C PHE A 126 -33.23 16.48 4.61
N GLU A 127 -33.45 17.58 3.89
CA GLU A 127 -34.06 18.79 4.47
C GLU A 127 -35.59 18.67 4.57
N ALA A 128 -36.17 17.75 3.79
CA ALA A 128 -37.60 17.46 3.77
C ALA A 128 -38.04 16.41 4.83
N MET A 129 -37.10 15.90 5.64
CA MET A 129 -37.30 14.88 6.69
C MET A 129 -37.23 15.50 8.08
#